data_AF-R6ZPW3-F1
#
_entry.id   AF-R6ZPW3-F1
#
_cell.length_a   1.000
_cell.length_b   1.000
_cell.length_c   1.000
_cell.angle_alpha   90.00
_cell.angle_beta   90.00
_cell.angle_gamma   90.00
#
_symmetry.space_group_name_H-M   'P 1'
#
loop_
_entity.id
_entity.type
_entity.pdbx_description
1 polymer ?
#
loop_
_entity_poly.entity_id
_entity_poly.type
_entity_poly.pdbx_seq_one_letter_code
_entity_poly.pdbx_strand_id
1 'polypeptide(L)' 'MGRAETAKRLGNGVYEYQGYKLANCGHYMSDYKVWWVAVNIRTGYITFFAKSKKELMQKIDKNELLI' A
#
# COMPACT_ATOMS: atom_id res chain seq x y z
N MET A 1 -9.46 -12.97 -17.68
CA MET A 1 -8.31 -12.25 -17.10
C MET A 1 -8.75 -11.61 -15.79
N GLY A 2 -7.93 -11.78 -14.75
CA GLY A 2 -8.33 -11.85 -13.34
C GLY A 2 -9.04 -10.62 -12.78
N ARG A 3 -9.91 -10.87 -11.79
CA ARG A 3 -10.52 -9.84 -10.95
C ARG A 3 -9.41 -8.92 -10.41
N ALA A 4 -9.56 -7.62 -10.61
CA ALA A 4 -8.77 -6.64 -9.87
C ALA A 4 -9.02 -6.87 -8.37
N GLU A 5 -8.06 -7.50 -7.69
CA GLU A 5 -8.17 -7.77 -6.28
C GLU A 5 -8.33 -6.44 -5.53
N THR A 6 -9.40 -6.31 -4.77
CA THR A 6 -9.69 -5.07 -4.05
C THR A 6 -9.04 -5.17 -2.68
N ALA A 7 -8.27 -4.14 -2.28
CA ALA A 7 -7.63 -4.14 -0.97
C ALA A 7 -8.67 -4.28 0.16
N LYS A 8 -8.52 -5.28 1.03
CA LYS A 8 -9.42 -5.56 2.15
C LYS A 8 -9.23 -4.49 3.22
N ARG A 9 -10.29 -3.79 3.59
CA ARG A 9 -10.22 -2.80 4.68
C ARG A 9 -10.11 -3.51 6.03
N LEU A 10 -9.06 -3.18 6.79
CA LEU A 10 -8.87 -3.67 8.16
C LEU A 10 -9.30 -2.64 9.20
N GLY A 11 -9.27 -1.35 8.86
CA GLY A 11 -9.64 -0.27 9.78
C GLY A 11 -9.63 1.11 9.13
N ASN A 12 -9.61 2.16 9.96
CA ASN A 12 -9.52 3.54 9.48
C ASN A 12 -8.15 3.81 8.87
N GLY A 13 -8.10 3.96 7.55
CA GLY A 13 -6.86 4.22 6.82
C GLY A 13 -5.92 3.03 6.68
N VAL A 14 -6.36 1.82 7.06
CA VAL A 14 -5.55 0.58 7.00
C VAL A 14 -6.24 -0.49 6.17
N TYR A 15 -5.49 -1.06 5.23
CA TYR A 15 -5.94 -2.06 4.28
C TYR A 15 -4.93 -3.19 4.16
N GLU A 16 -5.37 -4.34 3.69
CA GLU A 16 -4.54 -5.48 3.34
C GLU A 16 -4.66 -5.76 1.84
N TYR A 17 -3.53 -5.99 1.18
CA TYR A 17 -3.46 -6.24 -0.25
C TYR A 17 -2.24 -7.10 -0.58
N GLN A 18 -2.45 -8.27 -1.19
CA GLN A 18 -1.39 -9.18 -1.66
C GLN A 18 -0.26 -9.44 -0.65
N GLY A 19 -0.61 -9.67 0.62
CA GLY A 19 0.39 -9.90 1.68
C GLY A 19 1.06 -8.62 2.20
N TYR A 20 0.57 -7.44 1.82
CA TYR A 20 1.01 -6.15 2.35
C TYR A 20 -0.10 -5.47 3.15
N LYS A 21 0.29 -4.86 4.26
CA LYS A 21 -0.53 -3.94 5.03
C LYS A 21 -0.31 -2.52 4.51
N LEU A 22 -1.32 -1.93 3.88
CA LEU A 22 -1.32 -0.55 3.42
C LEU A 22 -1.82 0.35 4.54
N ALA A 23 -1.00 1.28 5.00
CA ALA A 23 -1.38 2.24 6.03
C ALA A 23 -1.24 3.67 5.51
N ASN A 24 -2.21 4.51 5.83
CA ASN A 24 -2.13 5.95 5.62
C ASN A 24 -1.42 6.58 6.83
N CYS A 25 -0.24 7.14 6.61
CA CYS A 25 0.55 7.82 7.64
C CYS A 25 0.13 9.28 7.87
N GLY A 26 -0.93 9.75 7.21
CA GLY A 26 -1.46 11.09 7.35
C GLY A 26 -0.62 12.14 6.61
N HIS A 27 -0.70 13.38 7.10
CA HIS A 27 0.06 14.53 6.60
C HIS A 27 1.25 14.82 7.53
N TYR A 28 2.44 14.91 6.94
CA TYR A 28 3.58 15.55 7.61
C TYR A 28 3.52 17.06 7.31
N MET A 29 3.67 17.89 8.36
CA MET A 29 3.57 19.35 8.28
C MET A 29 4.53 19.93 7.23
N SER A 30 4.00 20.87 6.47
CA SER A 30 4.65 21.83 5.57
C SER A 30 4.69 21.51 4.06
N ASP A 31 4.53 20.27 3.62
CA ASP A 31 4.53 19.95 2.17
C ASP A 31 3.46 18.90 1.84
N TYR A 32 2.36 19.34 1.23
CA TYR A 32 1.11 18.62 0.93
C TYR A 32 1.26 17.30 0.15
N LYS A 33 1.79 16.25 0.77
CA LYS A 33 1.70 14.89 0.24
C LYS A 33 1.20 14.00 1.36
N VAL A 34 0.02 13.40 1.16
CA VAL A 34 -0.44 12.24 1.94
C VAL A 34 0.55 11.09 1.67
N TRP A 35 1.03 10.39 2.69
CA TRP A 35 1.94 9.25 2.50
C TRP A 35 1.24 7.94 2.86
N TRP A 36 1.18 7.05 1.89
CA TRP A 36 0.79 5.66 2.07
C TRP A 36 2.04 4.80 2.10
N VAL A 37 2.06 3.86 3.03
CA VAL A 37 3.15 2.88 3.18
C VAL A 37 2.59 1.47 3.01
N ALA A 38 3.34 0.61 2.32
CA ALA A 38 3.06 -0.82 2.25
C ALA A 38 4.07 -1.54 3.13
N VAL A 39 3.57 -2.22 4.15
CA VAL A 39 4.37 -3.03 5.06
C VAL A 39 4.17 -4.48 4.68
N ASN A 40 5.25 -5.20 4.37
CA ASN A 40 5.16 -6.63 4.12
C ASN A 40 4.78 -7.34 5.43
N ILE A 41 3.67 -8.09 5.45
CA ILE A 41 3.17 -8.69 6.69
C ILE A 41 4.08 -9.82 7.22
N ARG A 42 4.88 -10.44 6.34
CA ARG A 42 5.78 -11.53 6.72
C ARG A 42 7.04 -11.01 7.40
N THR A 43 7.58 -9.90 6.90
CA THR A 43 8.86 -9.36 7.37
C THR A 43 8.70 -8.17 8.32
N GLY A 44 7.53 -7.52 8.33
CA GLY A 44 7.28 -6.31 9.10
C GLY A 44 7.95 -5.05 8.55
N TYR A 45 8.69 -5.14 7.45
CA TYR A 45 9.40 -4.02 6.85
C TYR A 45 8.52 -3.23 5.88
N ILE A 46 8.78 -1.92 5.81
CA ILE A 46 8.17 -1.05 4.80
C ILE A 46 8.83 -1.32 3.46
N THR A 47 8.06 -1.81 2.49
CA THR A 47 8.56 -2.19 1.17
C THR A 47 8.29 -1.10 0.13
N PHE A 48 7.14 -0.43 0.21
CA PHE A 48 6.76 0.60 -0.76
C PHE A 48 6.18 1.85 -0.10
N PHE A 49 6.40 2.98 -0.76
CA PHE A 49 5.87 4.30 -0.39
C PHE A 49 5.19 4.93 -1.62
N ALA A 50 4.04 5.57 -1.41
CA ALA A 50 3.34 6.30 -2.47
C ALA A 50 2.48 7.44 -1.91
N LYS A 51 2.05 8.35 -2.80
CA LYS A 51 1.20 9.48 -2.43
C LYS A 51 -0.28 9.09 -2.32
N SER A 52 -0.63 7.95 -2.89
CA SER A 52 -2.00 7.42 -2.92
C SER A 52 -2.02 5.90 -2.78
N LYS A 53 -3.08 5.36 -2.17
CA LYS A 53 -3.31 3.90 -2.07
C LYS A 53 -3.25 3.21 -3.44
N LYS A 54 -3.83 3.82 -4.48
CA LYS A 54 -3.87 3.26 -5.85
C LYS A 54 -2.48 3.12 -6.46
N GLU A 55 -1.59 4.08 -6.22
CA GLU A 55 -0.20 3.99 -6.69
C GLU A 55 0.57 2.89 -5.95
N LEU A 56 0.29 2.73 -4.65
CA LEU A 56 0.88 1.68 -3.83
C LEU A 56 0.52 0.28 -4.35
N MET A 57 -0.77 0.04 -4.66
CA MET A 57 -1.24 -1.21 -5.24
C MET A 57 -0.57 -1.48 -6.59
N GLN A 58 -0.52 -0.49 -7.49
CA GLN A 58 0.15 -0.64 -8.79
C GLN A 58 1.64 -0.99 -8.67
N LYS A 59 2.33 -0.47 -7.64
CA LYS A 59 3.73 -0.84 -7.38
C LYS A 59 3.86 -2.29 -6.92
N ILE A 60 2.92 -2.76 -6.09
CA ILE A 60 2.87 -4.15 -5.64
C ILE A 60 2.56 -5.08 -6.84
N ASP A 61 1.53 -4.78 -7.63
CA ASP A 61 1.19 -5.54 -8.85
C ASP A 61 2.39 -5.66 -9.80
N LYS A 62 3.09 -4.54 -10.05
CA LYS A 62 4.28 -4.54 -10.92
C LYS A 62 5.44 -5.35 -10.33
N ASN A 63 5.60 -5.35 -9.01
CA ASN A 63 6.65 -6.12 -8.36
C ASN A 63 6.36 -7.62 -8.41
N GLU A 64 5.12 -8.05 -8.19
CA GLU A 64 4.71 -9.45 -8.29
C GLU A 64 4.77 -9.98 -9.74
N LEU A 65 4.62 -9.11 -10.75
CA LEU A 65 4.77 -9.46 -12.17
C LEU A 65 6.22 -9.62 -12.65
N LEU A 66 7.21 -9.23 -11.83
CA LEU A 66 8.64 -9.35 -12.15
C LEU A 66 9.28 -10.63 -11.57
N ILE A 67 8.47 -11.50 -10.96
CA ILE A 67 8.85 -12.79 -10.36
C ILE A 67 8.18 -13.91 -11.15
#